data_AF-A0A964QS06-F1
#
_entry.id   AF-A0A964QS06-F1
#
_cell.length_a   1.000
_cell.length_b   1.000
_cell.length_c   1.000
_cell.angle_alpha   90.00
_cell.angle_beta   90.00
_cell.angle_gamma   90.00
#
_symmetry.space_group_name_H-M   'P 1'
#
loop_
_entity.id
_entity.type
_entity.pdbx_description
1 polymer ?
#
loop_
_entity_poly.entity_id
_entity_poly.type
_entity_poly.pdbx_seq_one_letter_code
_entity_poly.pdbx_strand_id
1 'polypeptide(L)'
;MTTVEQSILGALVELENTVRSMPNANPKPNLLPLFARIDELTRELPKETDPSLLHYLHKKSYEKARFWLEGRDAENERGSCRRD
;
A
#
# COMPACT_ATOMS: atom_id res chain seq x y z
N MET A 1 -9.58 -9.37 -6.58
CA MET A 1 -9.43 -8.56 -5.35
C MET A 1 -10.26 -9.19 -4.24
N THR A 2 -9.59 -9.80 -3.27
CA THR A 2 -10.11 -10.43 -2.06
C THR A 2 -10.52 -9.38 -1.03
N THR A 3 -11.21 -9.81 0.04
CA THR A 3 -11.57 -8.94 1.18
C THR A 3 -10.34 -8.37 1.89
N VAL A 4 -9.25 -9.16 1.98
CA VAL A 4 -7.99 -8.74 2.60
C VAL A 4 -7.32 -7.67 1.74
N GLU A 5 -7.23 -7.88 0.42
CA GLU A 5 -6.69 -6.87 -0.52
C GLU A 5 -7.46 -5.54 -0.47
N GLN A 6 -8.80 -5.58 -0.36
CA GLN A 6 -9.63 -4.38 -0.17
C GLN A 6 -9.34 -3.67 1.15
N SER A 7 -9.13 -4.43 2.22
CA SER A 7 -8.77 -3.88 3.53
C SER A 7 -7.38 -3.23 3.51
N ILE A 8 -6.43 -3.85 2.81
CA ILE A 8 -5.08 -3.29 2.61
C ILE A 8 -5.18 -1.99 1.80
N LEU A 9 -5.91 -2.00 0.68
CA LEU A 9 -6.10 -0.79 -0.13
C LEU A 9 -6.68 0.35 0.71
N GLY A 10 -7.72 0.07 1.50
CA GLY A 10 -8.32 1.05 2.40
C GLY A 10 -7.31 1.61 3.41
N ALA A 11 -6.50 0.75 4.04
CA ALA A 11 -5.47 1.17 4.98
C ALA A 11 -4.36 2.01 4.33
N LEU A 12 -3.97 1.70 3.09
CA LEU A 12 -2.99 2.47 2.32
C LEU A 12 -3.52 3.86 1.94
N VAL A 13 -4.80 3.95 1.56
CA VAL A 13 -5.47 5.23 1.28
C VAL A 13 -5.62 6.07 2.55
N GLU A 14 -6.00 5.45 3.67
CA GLU A 14 -6.08 6.11 4.98
C GLU A 14 -4.72 6.65 5.42
N LEU A 15 -3.64 5.89 5.22
CA LEU A 15 -2.26 6.32 5.46
C LEU A 15 -1.90 7.54 4.60
N GLU A 16 -2.16 7.51 3.29
CA GLU A 16 -1.89 8.67 2.41
C GLU A 16 -2.64 9.91 2.90
N ASN A 17 -3.94 9.79 3.15
CA ASN A 17 -4.77 10.91 3.59
C ASN A 17 -4.32 11.48 4.92
N THR A 18 -3.91 10.61 5.87
CA THR A 18 -3.41 11.02 7.17
C THR A 18 -2.09 11.78 7.03
N VAL A 19 -1.15 11.27 6.21
CA VAL A 19 0.11 11.95 5.92
C VAL A 19 -0.13 13.30 5.22
N ARG A 20 -1.04 13.35 4.24
CA ARG A 20 -1.40 14.58 3.52
C ARG A 20 -2.02 15.64 4.42
N SER A 21 -2.80 15.22 5.42
CA SER A 21 -3.45 16.11 6.38
C SER A 21 -2.55 16.53 7.54
N MET A 22 -1.46 15.79 7.79
CA MET A 22 -0.54 16.01 8.91
C MET A 22 0.05 17.43 9.02
N PRO A 23 0.42 18.13 7.92
CA PRO A 23 0.92 19.50 8.01
C PRO A 23 -0.08 20.49 8.64
N ASN A 24 -1.38 20.20 8.53
CA ASN A 24 -2.47 21.04 9.01
C ASN A 24 -3.15 20.48 10.27
N ALA A 25 -2.72 19.32 10.77
CA ALA A 25 -3.35 18.63 11.89
C ALA A 25 -2.71 19.03 13.23
N ASN A 26 -3.54 19.42 14.20
CA ASN A 26 -3.14 19.64 15.58
C ASN A 26 -4.16 18.99 16.54
N PRO A 27 -3.79 17.96 17.30
CA PRO A 27 -2.47 17.34 17.38
C PRO A 27 -2.10 16.52 16.14
N LYS A 28 -0.80 16.21 15.98
CA LYS A 28 -0.34 15.36 14.87
C LYS A 28 -0.92 13.95 14.99
N PRO A 29 -1.51 13.39 13.93
CA PRO A 29 -2.06 12.03 13.96
C PRO A 29 -0.94 10.98 14.09
N ASN A 30 -1.25 9.86 14.75
CA ASN A 30 -0.31 8.75 14.94
C ASN A 30 -0.39 7.76 13.76
N LEU A 31 0.74 7.57 13.07
CA LEU A 31 0.84 6.66 11.92
C LEU A 31 1.18 5.21 12.32
N LEU A 32 1.70 4.99 13.53
CA LEU A 32 2.05 3.64 14.02
C LEU A 32 0.91 2.63 13.93
N PRO A 33 -0.33 2.93 14.34
CA PRO A 33 -1.44 1.97 14.20
C PRO A 33 -1.76 1.63 12.75
N LEU A 34 -1.55 2.58 11.82
CA LEU A 34 -1.77 2.35 10.38
C LEU A 34 -0.75 1.36 9.81
N PHE A 35 0.52 1.54 10.16
CA PHE A 35 1.56 0.61 9.75
C PHE A 35 1.36 -0.79 10.33
N ALA A 36 0.98 -0.87 11.61
CA ALA A 36 0.69 -2.16 12.26
C ALA A 36 -0.49 -2.87 11.57
N ARG A 37 -1.56 -2.15 11.26
CA ARG A 37 -2.73 -2.68 10.55
C ARG A 37 -2.36 -3.21 9.16
N ILE A 38 -1.53 -2.49 8.41
CA ILE A 38 -1.07 -2.96 7.09
C ILE A 38 -0.22 -4.23 7.23
N ASP A 39 0.66 -4.31 8.23
CA ASP A 39 1.50 -5.50 8.46
C ASP A 39 0.66 -6.74 8.83
N GLU A 40 -0.33 -6.58 9.71
CA GLU A 40 -1.28 -7.64 10.08
C GLU A 40 -2.05 -8.14 8.85
N LEU A 41 -2.65 -7.24 8.07
CA LEU A 41 -3.37 -7.60 6.86
C LEU A 41 -2.45 -8.25 5.81
N THR A 42 -1.18 -7.83 5.73
CA THR A 42 -0.20 -8.44 4.83
C THR A 42 0.09 -9.89 5.21
N ARG A 43 0.06 -10.23 6.50
CA ARG A 43 0.23 -11.61 6.98
C ARG A 43 -0.99 -12.50 6.73
N GLU A 44 -2.17 -11.89 6.63
CA GLU A 44 -3.42 -12.58 6.30
C GLU A 44 -3.60 -12.83 4.80
N LEU A 45 -2.72 -12.28 3.95
CA LEU A 45 -2.78 -12.53 2.51
C LEU A 45 -2.57 -14.02 2.19
N PRO A 46 -3.35 -14.58 1.24
CA PRO A 46 -3.16 -15.95 0.81
C PRO A 46 -1.79 -16.13 0.15
N LYS A 47 -1.21 -17.33 0.24
CA LYS A 47 0.08 -17.66 -0.39
C LYS A 47 0.06 -17.56 -1.91
N GLU A 48 -1.13 -17.58 -2.50
CA GLU A 48 -1.37 -17.40 -3.93
C GLU A 48 -1.38 -15.92 -4.35
N THR A 49 -1.20 -14.99 -3.40
CA THR A 49 -1.07 -13.56 -3.70
C THR A 49 0.14 -13.30 -4.58
N ASP A 50 -0.01 -12.35 -5.50
CA ASP A 50 1.06 -11.97 -6.40
C ASP A 50 2.33 -11.56 -5.65
N PRO A 51 3.50 -12.11 -6.02
CA PRO A 51 4.76 -11.82 -5.35
C PRO A 51 5.16 -10.34 -5.44
N SER A 52 4.69 -9.59 -6.45
CA SER A 52 4.96 -8.16 -6.61
C SER A 52 4.25 -7.35 -5.52
N LEU A 53 2.98 -7.65 -5.26
CA LEU A 53 2.23 -7.03 -4.17
C LEU A 53 2.87 -7.31 -2.81
N LEU A 54 3.21 -8.59 -2.56
CA LEU A 54 3.90 -8.98 -1.32
C LEU A 54 5.24 -8.24 -1.18
N HIS A 55 6.01 -8.13 -2.26
CA HIS A 55 7.26 -7.39 -2.27
C HIS A 55 7.06 -5.92 -1.89
N TYR A 56 6.07 -5.24 -2.47
CA TYR A 56 5.80 -3.83 -2.16
C TYR A 56 5.38 -3.63 -0.71
N LEU A 57 4.51 -4.50 -0.17
CA LEU A 57 4.07 -4.44 1.22
C LEU A 57 5.23 -4.68 2.19
N HIS A 58 6.05 -5.71 1.97
CA HIS A 58 7.23 -6.00 2.80
C HIS A 58 8.31 -4.91 2.73
N LYS A 59 8.50 -4.29 1.56
CA LYS A 59 9.43 -3.16 1.38
C LYS A 59 8.87 -1.82 1.85
N LYS A 60 7.66 -1.79 2.43
CA LYS A 60 6.94 -0.56 2.82
C LYS A 60 6.79 0.44 1.66
N SER A 61 6.75 -0.08 0.43
CA SER A 61 6.49 0.68 -0.79
C SER A 61 4.97 0.85 -0.97
N TYR A 62 4.34 1.51 0.00
CA TYR A 62 2.89 1.61 0.13
C TYR A 62 2.20 2.26 -1.07
N GLU A 63 2.85 3.25 -1.70
CA GLU A 63 2.34 3.87 -2.92
C GLU A 63 2.27 2.88 -4.09
N LYS A 64 3.33 2.08 -4.31
CA LYS A 64 3.36 1.05 -5.35
C LYS A 64 2.36 -0.06 -5.07
N ALA A 65 2.25 -0.50 -3.82
CA ALA A 65 1.24 -1.47 -3.40
C ALA A 65 -0.17 -0.96 -3.70
N ARG A 66 -0.43 0.33 -3.50
CA ARG A 66 -1.70 0.96 -3.83
C ARG A 66 -1.97 0.94 -5.34
N PHE A 67 -1.03 1.41 -6.16
CA PHE A 67 -1.19 1.40 -7.61
C PHE A 67 -1.39 0.00 -8.17
N TRP A 68 -0.71 -1.00 -7.61
CA TRP A 68 -0.90 -2.40 -7.95
C TRP A 68 -2.34 -2.86 -7.63
N LEU A 69 -2.81 -2.59 -6.40
CA LEU A 69 -4.17 -2.94 -5.96
C LEU A 69 -5.28 -2.20 -6.72
N GLU A 70 -5.01 -0.97 -7.18
CA GLU A 70 -5.93 -0.18 -8.01
C GLU A 70 -5.94 -0.63 -9.49
N GLY A 71 -5.15 -1.65 -9.87
CA GLY A 71 -5.01 -2.10 -11.26
C GLY A 71 -4.33 -1.05 -12.15
N ARG A 72 -3.67 -0.06 -11.55
CA ARG A 72 -2.88 0.99 -12.21
C ARG A 72 -1.41 0.60 -12.32
N ASP A 73 -1.08 -0.68 -12.25
CA ASP A 73 0.29 -1.15 -12.38
C ASP A 73 0.93 -0.78 -13.74
N ALA A 74 0.11 -0.62 -14.79
CA ALA A 74 0.57 -0.07 -16.07
C ALA A 74 1.16 1.35 -15.95
N GLU A 75 0.83 2.12 -14.91
CA GLU A 75 1.50 3.39 -14.59
C GLU A 75 2.83 3.19 -13.85
N ASN A 76 3.02 2.09 -13.11
CA ASN A 76 4.36 1.67 -12.62
C ASN A 76 5.25 1.23 -13.80
N GLU A 77 4.68 0.56 -14.81
CA GLU A 77 5.43 0.07 -15.98
C GLU A 77 5.92 1.21 -16.91
N ARG A 78 5.21 2.34 -16.98
CA ARG A 78 5.62 3.49 -17.80
C ARG A 78 6.87 4.22 -17.32
N GLY A 79 7.49 3.76 -16.22
CA GLY A 79 8.66 4.40 -15.62
C GLY A 79 10.03 3.75 -15.88
N SER A 80 10.17 2.43 -16.12
CA SER A 80 11.52 1.84 -15.99
C SER A 80 11.82 0.47 -16.62
N CYS A 81 11.41 0.22 -17.87
CA CYS A 81 11.95 -0.90 -18.65
C CYS A 81 12.41 -0.47 -20.05
N ARG A 82 13.47 0.35 -20.13
CA ARG A 82 14.40 0.24 -21.25
C ARG A 82 15.29 -0.97 -20.94
N ARG A 83 14.91 -2.15 -21.44
CA ARG A 83 15.87 -3.24 -21.61
C ARG A 83 16.63 -2.94 -22.89
N ASP A 84 17.91 -2.63 -22.76
CA ASP A 84 18.89 -2.87 -23.83
C ASP A 84 19.28 -4.35 -23.76
#